data_AF-A0A9W8RJ44-F1
#
_entry.id   AF-A0A9W8RJ44-F1
#
_cell.length_a   1.000
_cell.length_b   1.000
_cell.length_c   1.000
_cell.angle_alpha   90.00
_cell.angle_beta   90.00
_cell.angle_gamma   90.00
#
_symmetry.space_group_name_H-M   'P 1'
#
loop_
_entity.id
_entity.type
_entity.pdbx_description
1 polymer ?
#
loop_
_entity_poly.entity_id
_entity_poly.type
_entity_poly.pdbx_seq_one_letter_code
_entity_poly.pdbx_strand_id
1 'polypeptide(L)'
;MGLQQTSDIVQRGLLTMDAAQILLENYRTRAIQHFPFVPIPLETSAQTLRTTKPFLFLCIMATMMVKDCTLQRHLGEEVRFHAHQRVLMESESSLELLQGLLIYLAWYQYFFSYEKQQIVQIAQLCVSLVHNLGLDQNPENTKRKVDLGPDETVSCRKEARSIDQLRALLGTYCTASCCELLVANSEYSSDLLISYLVRVNELSRRICDTFGYDDLENSGMRSEFVSAMALQTLSNESTLLKDAIPLTLRDNRKYKLFAPTLLSEIANFVSCAETRATST
;
A
#
# COMPACT_ATOMS: atom_id res chain seq x y z
N MET A 1 25.52 27.11 5.43
CA MET A 1 24.84 27.06 6.74
C MET A 1 23.55 26.27 6.55
N GLY A 2 23.52 25.04 7.07
CA GLY A 2 22.49 24.05 6.77
C GLY A 2 21.15 24.39 7.41
N LEU A 3 20.11 24.47 6.60
CA LEU A 3 18.73 24.45 7.06
C LEU A 3 18.36 22.99 7.34
N GLN A 4 18.72 22.48 8.52
CA GLN A 4 17.93 21.41 9.11
C GLN A 4 16.61 22.05 9.55
N GLN A 5 15.68 22.19 8.61
CA GLN A 5 14.28 22.43 8.97
C GLN A 5 13.91 21.27 9.89
N THR A 6 13.59 21.58 11.14
CA THR A 6 13.04 20.59 12.05
C THR A 6 11.76 20.06 11.40
N SER A 7 11.76 18.78 11.02
CA SER A 7 10.59 18.09 10.42
C SER A 7 9.36 18.11 11.34
N ASP A 8 9.56 18.57 12.57
CA ASP A 8 8.57 18.64 13.62
C ASP A 8 7.59 19.80 13.43
N ILE A 9 6.45 19.49 12.83
CA ILE A 9 5.33 20.41 12.58
C ILE A 9 4.72 20.99 13.85
N VAL A 10 4.83 20.29 15.00
CA VAL A 10 4.29 20.78 16.27
C VAL A 10 5.25 21.78 16.89
N GLN A 11 6.56 21.52 16.83
CA GLN A 11 7.55 22.49 17.29
C GLN A 11 7.50 23.80 16.48
N ARG A 12 7.15 23.71 15.19
CA ARG A 12 6.93 24.86 14.30
C ARG A 12 5.61 25.61 14.54
N GLY A 13 4.76 25.12 15.45
CA GLY A 13 3.47 25.73 15.76
C GLY A 13 2.41 25.58 14.68
N LEU A 14 2.65 24.72 13.67
CA LEU A 14 1.68 24.43 12.61
C LEU A 14 0.53 23.53 13.10
N LEU A 15 0.78 22.78 14.17
CA LEU A 15 -0.19 21.87 14.77
C LEU A 15 -0.04 21.86 16.29
N THR A 16 -1.15 21.88 17.02
CA THR A 16 -1.14 21.66 18.47
C THR A 16 -1.10 20.17 18.80
N MET A 17 -0.54 19.80 19.95
CA MET A 17 -0.49 18.38 20.36
C MET A 17 -1.88 17.77 20.54
N ASP A 18 -2.86 18.55 21.02
CA ASP A 18 -4.25 18.08 21.15
C ASP A 18 -4.87 17.78 19.78
N ALA A 19 -4.62 18.66 18.80
CA ALA A 19 -5.07 18.42 17.43
C ALA A 19 -4.38 17.17 16.84
N ALA A 20 -3.08 16.98 17.09
CA ALA A 20 -2.36 15.79 16.64
C ALA A 20 -2.95 14.49 17.21
N GLN A 21 -3.35 14.49 18.48
CA GLN A 21 -4.01 13.33 19.11
C GLN A 21 -5.38 13.05 18.48
N ILE A 22 -6.17 14.09 18.17
CA ILE A 22 -7.45 13.93 17.47
C ILE A 22 -7.24 13.37 16.06
N LEU A 23 -6.22 13.85 15.33
CA LEU A 23 -5.88 13.35 14.00
C LEU A 23 -5.44 11.88 14.04
N LEU A 24 -4.65 11.49 15.05
CA LEU A 24 -4.26 10.09 15.26
C LEU A 24 -5.48 9.19 15.54
N GLU A 25 -6.44 9.67 16.34
CA GLU A 25 -7.65 8.90 16.61
C GLU A 25 -8.56 8.78 15.38
N ASN A 26 -8.63 9.82 14.55
CA ASN A 26 -9.28 9.75 13.24
C ASN A 26 -8.59 8.73 12.32
N TYR A 27 -7.26 8.66 12.35
CA TYR A 27 -6.51 7.64 11.59
C TYR A 27 -6.91 6.22 12.02
N ARG A 28 -6.92 5.95 13.33
CA ARG A 28 -7.31 4.63 13.87
C ARG A 28 -8.73 4.22 13.52
N THR A 29 -9.68 5.14 13.64
CA THR A 29 -11.10 4.82 13.51
C THR A 29 -11.61 4.90 12.07
N ARG A 30 -10.99 5.71 11.22
CA ARG A 30 -11.44 5.96 9.84
C ARG A 30 -10.43 5.47 8.81
N ALA A 31 -9.16 5.82 8.94
CA ALA A 31 -8.17 5.55 7.90
C ALA A 31 -7.82 4.05 7.81
N ILE A 32 -7.64 3.37 8.94
CA ILE A 32 -7.36 1.93 9.01
C ILE A 32 -8.47 1.09 8.38
N GLN A 33 -9.70 1.59 8.39
CA GLN A 33 -10.78 0.93 7.68
C GLN A 33 -10.48 0.88 6.17
N HIS A 34 -9.98 1.96 5.58
CA HIS A 34 -9.73 2.00 4.14
C HIS A 34 -8.37 1.41 3.73
N PHE A 35 -7.34 1.58 4.56
CA PHE A 35 -5.98 1.12 4.29
C PHE A 35 -5.40 0.41 5.53
N PRO A 36 -5.67 -0.90 5.69
CA PRO A 36 -5.37 -1.64 6.91
C PRO A 36 -3.89 -2.06 7.06
N PHE A 37 -2.96 -1.56 6.25
CA PHE A 37 -1.58 -2.06 6.20
C PHE A 37 -0.64 -1.45 7.25
N VAL A 38 -1.05 -0.38 7.94
CA VAL A 38 -0.24 0.27 8.98
C VAL A 38 -1.10 0.63 10.21
N PRO A 39 -1.60 -0.36 10.97
CA PRO A 39 -2.32 -0.13 12.22
C PRO A 39 -1.40 0.50 13.28
N ILE A 40 -1.95 1.40 14.10
CA ILE A 40 -1.22 2.02 15.23
C ILE A 40 -1.87 1.54 16.54
N PRO A 41 -1.10 0.91 17.45
CA PRO A 41 -1.60 0.43 18.74
C PRO A 41 -2.29 1.53 19.54
N LEU A 42 -3.33 1.20 20.32
CA LEU A 42 -4.11 2.16 21.10
C LEU A 42 -3.29 2.86 22.19
N GLU A 43 -2.28 2.17 22.70
CA GLU A 43 -1.35 2.58 23.75
C GLU A 43 -0.39 3.68 23.26
N THR A 44 -0.21 3.81 21.95
CA THR A 44 0.74 4.78 21.39
C THR A 44 0.13 6.18 21.37
N SER A 45 0.65 7.11 22.16
CA SER A 45 0.19 8.51 22.09
C SER A 45 0.79 9.24 20.87
N ALA A 46 0.17 10.33 20.43
CA ALA A 46 0.73 11.19 19.37
C ALA A 46 2.12 11.72 19.75
N GLN A 47 2.36 11.99 21.04
CA GLN A 47 3.67 12.43 21.54
C GLN A 47 4.70 11.30 21.43
N THR A 48 4.35 10.09 21.84
CA THR A 48 5.22 8.92 21.72
C THR A 48 5.57 8.70 20.25
N LEU A 49 4.58 8.70 19.36
CA LEU A 49 4.77 8.50 17.94
C LEU A 49 5.69 9.57 17.33
N ARG A 50 5.49 10.84 17.69
CA ARG A 50 6.35 11.96 17.28
C ARG A 50 7.82 11.75 17.68
N THR A 51 8.07 11.19 18.87
CA THR A 51 9.45 10.95 19.34
C THR A 51 10.09 9.69 18.78
N THR A 52 9.33 8.61 18.63
CA THR A 52 9.87 7.29 18.25
C THR A 52 9.86 7.07 16.74
N LYS A 53 8.88 7.64 16.04
CA LYS A 53 8.61 7.46 14.62
C LYS A 53 8.17 8.79 13.97
N PRO A 54 9.07 9.80 13.92
CA PRO A 54 8.76 11.16 13.49
C PRO A 54 8.28 11.27 12.03
N PHE A 55 8.81 10.46 11.12
CA PHE A 55 8.39 10.46 9.70
C PHE A 55 7.00 9.84 9.55
N LEU A 56 6.75 8.72 10.24
CA LEU A 56 5.42 8.11 10.25
C LEU A 56 4.37 9.07 10.84
N PHE A 57 4.73 9.75 11.93
CA PHE A 57 3.90 10.81 12.51
C PHE A 57 3.56 11.89 11.47
N LEU A 58 4.57 12.43 10.78
CA LEU A 58 4.37 13.44 9.73
C LEU A 58 3.41 12.96 8.64
N CYS A 59 3.58 11.73 8.14
CA CYS A 59 2.69 11.16 7.11
C CYS A 59 1.24 11.05 7.58
N ILE A 60 1.01 10.59 8.82
CA ILE A 60 -0.35 10.51 9.39
C ILE A 60 -0.95 11.91 9.53
N MET A 61 -0.19 12.88 10.06
CA MET A 61 -0.67 14.24 10.23
C MET A 61 -1.02 14.88 8.88
N ALA A 62 -0.14 14.78 7.89
CA ALA A 62 -0.39 15.29 6.54
C ALA A 62 -1.66 14.68 5.93
N THR A 63 -1.85 13.37 6.09
CA THR A 63 -2.97 12.65 5.49
C THR A 63 -4.31 12.96 6.17
N MET A 64 -4.31 13.09 7.50
CA MET A 64 -5.52 13.31 8.28
C MET A 64 -5.94 14.78 8.36
N MET A 65 -5.07 15.71 7.97
CA MET A 65 -5.32 17.16 7.99
C MET A 65 -6.26 17.65 6.88
N VAL A 66 -7.38 16.97 6.69
CA VAL A 66 -8.37 17.27 5.62
C VAL A 66 -9.07 18.62 5.84
N LYS A 67 -9.02 19.18 7.07
CA LYS A 67 -9.66 20.47 7.38
C LYS A 67 -8.92 21.68 6.80
N ASP A 68 -7.61 21.55 6.57
CA ASP A 68 -6.77 22.63 6.04
C ASP A 68 -6.02 22.12 4.81
N CYS A 69 -6.63 22.28 3.63
CA CYS A 69 -6.08 21.79 2.37
C CYS A 69 -4.73 22.43 2.03
N THR A 70 -4.52 23.69 2.43
CA THR A 70 -3.28 24.42 2.18
C THR A 70 -2.13 23.84 2.99
N LEU A 71 -2.35 23.64 4.29
CA LEU A 71 -1.35 23.03 5.16
C LEU A 71 -1.15 21.56 4.81
N GLN A 72 -2.21 20.81 4.52
CA GLN A 72 -2.13 19.43 4.04
C GLN A 72 -1.23 19.30 2.81
N ARG A 73 -1.40 20.16 1.80
CA ARG A 73 -0.57 20.13 0.59
C ARG A 73 0.89 20.46 0.90
N HIS A 74 1.14 21.45 1.75
CA HIS A 74 2.48 21.82 2.20
C HIS A 74 3.17 20.66 2.92
N LEU A 75 2.49 20.03 3.88
CA LEU A 75 3.01 18.84 4.58
C LEU A 75 3.25 17.67 3.62
N GLY A 76 2.41 17.52 2.59
CA GLY A 76 2.63 16.52 1.54
C GLY A 76 3.88 16.75 0.69
N GLU A 77 4.28 18.02 0.49
CA GLU A 77 5.57 18.37 -0.13
C GLU A 77 6.74 18.08 0.83
N GLU A 78 6.59 18.35 2.12
CA GLU A 78 7.60 18.02 3.14
C GLU A 78 7.83 16.51 3.26
N VAL A 79 6.75 15.70 3.29
CA VAL A 79 6.85 14.23 3.29
C VAL A 79 7.67 13.74 2.10
N ARG A 80 7.37 14.25 0.90
CA ARG A 80 8.08 13.90 -0.34
C ARG A 80 9.54 14.32 -0.29
N PHE A 81 9.83 15.52 0.22
CA PHE A 81 11.20 15.99 0.37
C PHE A 81 12.00 15.08 1.31
N HIS A 82 11.46 14.80 2.50
CA HIS A 82 12.10 13.91 3.47
C HIS A 82 12.25 12.48 2.94
N ALA A 83 11.27 11.98 2.18
CA ALA A 83 11.35 10.68 1.54
C ALA A 83 12.55 10.58 0.60
N HIS A 84 12.70 11.53 -0.32
CA HIS A 84 13.84 11.54 -1.24
C HIS A 84 15.16 11.75 -0.51
N GLN A 85 15.22 12.68 0.44
CA GLN A 85 16.45 12.93 1.18
C GLN A 85 16.90 11.69 1.94
N ARG A 86 16.03 11.11 2.77
CA ARG A 86 16.41 9.98 3.64
C ARG A 86 16.65 8.70 2.84
N VAL A 87 15.77 8.38 1.88
CA VAL A 87 15.87 7.12 1.13
C VAL A 87 16.96 7.20 0.04
N LEU A 88 17.06 8.29 -0.71
CA LEU A 88 17.96 8.37 -1.87
C LEU A 88 19.32 8.99 -1.53
N MET A 89 19.35 10.04 -0.70
CA MET A 89 20.62 10.72 -0.38
C MET A 89 21.33 10.07 0.80
N GLU A 90 20.58 9.69 1.84
CA GLU A 90 21.14 9.11 3.07
C GLU A 90 21.15 7.57 3.04
N SER A 91 20.57 6.95 1.99
CA SER A 91 20.41 5.49 1.85
C SER A 91 19.76 4.82 3.06
N GLU A 92 18.89 5.55 3.77
CA GLU A 92 18.23 5.03 4.95
C GLU A 92 17.14 4.03 4.55
N SER A 93 17.16 2.87 5.20
CA SER A 93 16.13 1.84 5.05
C SER A 93 15.60 1.46 6.42
N SER A 94 14.38 1.90 6.73
CA SER A 94 13.70 1.60 7.98
C SER A 94 12.24 1.24 7.72
N LEU A 95 11.68 0.38 8.59
CA LEU A 95 10.27 -0.01 8.51
C LEU A 95 9.36 1.21 8.67
N GLU A 96 9.78 2.21 9.46
CA GLU A 96 9.07 3.48 9.62
C GLU A 96 8.93 4.23 8.30
N LEU A 97 10.01 4.37 7.52
CA LEU A 97 9.99 5.02 6.22
C LEU A 97 9.02 4.30 5.27
N LEU A 98 9.10 2.97 5.22
CA LEU A 98 8.19 2.17 4.40
C LEU A 98 6.73 2.37 4.81
N GLN A 99 6.42 2.24 6.10
CA GLN A 99 5.07 2.44 6.64
C GLN A 99 4.54 3.86 6.34
N GLY A 100 5.37 4.88 6.52
CA GLY A 100 5.00 6.27 6.24
C GLY A 100 4.72 6.52 4.75
N LEU A 101 5.52 5.95 3.86
CA LEU A 101 5.32 6.08 2.41
C LEU A 101 4.09 5.33 1.92
N LEU A 102 3.79 4.17 2.48
CA LEU A 102 2.55 3.44 2.19
C LEU A 102 1.31 4.26 2.54
N ILE A 103 1.31 4.93 3.69
CA ILE A 103 0.22 5.86 4.07
C ILE A 103 0.15 7.03 3.08
N TYR A 104 1.29 7.64 2.74
CA TYR A 104 1.32 8.74 1.77
C TYR A 104 0.73 8.34 0.40
N LEU A 105 1.09 7.15 -0.10
CA LEU A 105 0.58 6.61 -1.36
C LEU A 105 -0.92 6.33 -1.32
N ALA A 106 -1.41 5.73 -0.23
CA ALA A 106 -2.83 5.39 -0.08
C ALA A 106 -3.76 6.62 -0.18
N TRP A 107 -3.26 7.81 0.16
CA TRP A 107 -4.00 9.07 0.07
C TRP A 107 -3.32 10.09 -0.87
N TYR A 108 -2.58 9.62 -1.87
CA TYR A 108 -1.86 10.48 -2.82
C TYR A 108 -2.78 11.52 -3.50
N GLN A 109 -4.06 11.19 -3.69
CA GLN A 109 -5.07 12.08 -4.28
C GLN A 109 -5.18 13.44 -3.56
N TYR A 110 -4.92 13.52 -2.26
CA TYR A 110 -4.95 14.79 -1.52
C TYR A 110 -3.75 15.69 -1.83
N PHE A 111 -2.65 15.10 -2.29
CA PHE A 111 -1.41 15.77 -2.63
C PHE A 111 -1.22 15.93 -4.14
N PHE A 112 -2.25 15.61 -4.92
CA PHE A 112 -2.19 15.57 -6.37
C PHE A 112 -1.88 16.95 -6.96
N SER A 113 -0.90 16.97 -7.86
CA SER A 113 -0.51 18.14 -8.65
C SER A 113 -0.11 17.68 -10.03
N TYR A 114 -0.82 18.15 -11.07
CA TYR A 114 -0.61 17.72 -12.45
C TYR A 114 0.85 17.89 -12.92
N GLU A 115 1.50 18.98 -12.50
CA GLU A 115 2.89 19.29 -12.88
C GLU A 115 3.95 18.50 -12.11
N LYS A 116 3.60 17.88 -10.97
CA LYS A 116 4.55 17.24 -10.05
C LYS A 116 4.13 15.80 -9.71
N GLN A 117 3.61 15.06 -10.68
CA GLN A 117 3.18 13.67 -10.46
C GLN A 117 4.41 12.79 -10.19
N GLN A 118 4.43 12.18 -9.00
CA GLN A 118 5.54 11.34 -8.53
C GLN A 118 5.10 10.02 -7.90
N ILE A 119 3.84 9.63 -8.11
CA ILE A 119 3.26 8.44 -7.48
C ILE A 119 4.05 7.16 -7.80
N VAL A 120 4.47 6.99 -9.07
CA VAL A 120 5.23 5.82 -9.50
C VAL A 120 6.62 5.81 -8.86
N GLN A 121 7.30 6.96 -8.83
CA GLN A 121 8.63 7.08 -8.21
C GLN A 121 8.58 6.74 -6.73
N ILE A 122 7.59 7.28 -5.99
CA ILE A 122 7.41 6.97 -4.57
C ILE A 122 7.05 5.49 -4.36
N ALA A 123 6.24 4.89 -5.23
CA ALA A 123 5.97 3.45 -5.18
C ALA A 123 7.25 2.63 -5.40
N GLN A 124 8.10 3.02 -6.35
CA GLN A 124 9.40 2.37 -6.56
C GLN A 124 10.36 2.54 -5.37
N LEU A 125 10.28 3.65 -4.62
CA LEU A 125 11.02 3.76 -3.36
C LEU A 125 10.51 2.78 -2.29
N CYS A 126 9.20 2.50 -2.25
CA CYS A 126 8.68 1.48 -1.34
C CYS A 126 9.20 0.08 -1.70
N VAL A 127 9.21 -0.24 -3.00
CA VAL A 127 9.78 -1.48 -3.56
C VAL A 127 11.26 -1.62 -3.18
N SER A 128 12.07 -0.56 -3.37
CA SER A 128 13.48 -0.59 -2.99
C SER A 128 13.68 -0.73 -1.48
N LEU A 129 12.86 -0.08 -0.65
CA LEU A 129 12.89 -0.23 0.81
C LEU A 129 12.58 -1.66 1.25
N VAL A 130 11.60 -2.33 0.64
CA VAL A 130 11.29 -3.75 0.93
C VAL A 130 12.51 -4.63 0.64
N HIS A 131 13.17 -4.40 -0.50
CA HIS A 131 14.36 -5.16 -0.89
C HIS A 131 15.54 -4.90 0.06
N ASN A 132 15.79 -3.63 0.40
CA ASN A 132 16.85 -3.24 1.34
C ASN A 132 16.62 -3.79 2.75
N LEU A 133 15.36 -3.88 3.18
CA LEU A 133 14.96 -4.51 4.45
C LEU A 133 14.94 -6.04 4.40
N GLY A 134 15.16 -6.65 3.22
CA GLY A 134 15.15 -8.10 3.03
C GLY A 134 13.79 -8.77 3.21
N LEU A 135 12.70 -8.00 3.14
CA LEU A 135 11.34 -8.51 3.42
C LEU A 135 10.78 -9.41 2.30
N ASP A 136 11.36 -9.32 1.09
CA ASP A 136 11.02 -10.13 -0.08
C ASP A 136 11.67 -11.54 -0.04
N GLN A 137 12.66 -11.74 0.84
CA GLN A 137 13.38 -13.00 0.94
C GLN A 137 12.52 -14.01 1.69
N ASN A 138 12.16 -15.12 1.03
CA ASN A 138 11.50 -16.22 1.71
C ASN A 138 12.50 -16.88 2.68
N PRO A 139 12.24 -16.89 4.00
CA PRO A 139 13.15 -17.47 5.00
C PRO A 139 13.43 -18.96 4.74
N GLU A 140 12.55 -19.66 4.03
CA GLU A 140 12.71 -21.08 3.70
C GLU A 140 13.47 -21.34 2.39
N ASN A 141 13.72 -20.32 1.58
CA ASN A 141 14.31 -20.50 0.25
C ASN A 141 15.84 -20.33 0.28
N THR A 142 16.53 -21.31 0.88
CA THR A 142 18.00 -21.35 1.05
C THR A 142 18.78 -21.48 -0.27
N LYS A 143 18.13 -21.44 -1.45
CA LYS A 143 18.74 -21.84 -2.73
C LYS A 143 19.41 -20.72 -3.54
N ARG A 144 19.30 -19.44 -3.15
CA ARG A 144 20.09 -18.37 -3.79
C ARG A 144 21.36 -18.06 -2.99
N LYS A 145 22.23 -19.05 -2.83
CA LYS A 145 23.64 -18.79 -2.55
C LYS A 145 24.31 -18.44 -3.87
N VAL A 146 24.37 -17.15 -4.20
CA VAL A 146 25.46 -16.67 -5.05
C VAL A 146 26.63 -16.49 -4.10
N ASP A 147 27.66 -17.32 -4.25
CA ASP A 147 28.82 -17.36 -3.36
C ASP A 147 29.68 -16.11 -3.61
N LEU A 148 29.40 -15.04 -2.86
CA LEU A 148 30.13 -13.76 -2.93
C LEU A 148 31.02 -13.54 -1.69
N GLY A 149 31.67 -14.60 -1.21
CA GLY A 149 32.67 -14.52 -0.14
C GLY A 149 32.08 -14.47 1.28
N PRO A 150 32.94 -14.34 2.31
CA PRO A 150 32.50 -14.37 3.70
C PRO A 150 31.69 -13.11 4.03
N ASP A 151 30.38 -13.25 3.95
CA ASP A 151 29.38 -12.21 4.12
C ASP A 151 29.15 -11.94 5.62
N GLU A 152 29.52 -10.75 6.10
CA GLU A 152 29.27 -10.30 7.47
C GLU A 152 27.76 -10.07 7.78
N THR A 153 26.87 -10.19 6.78
CA THR A 153 25.41 -9.96 6.94
C THR A 153 24.60 -11.18 7.40
N VAL A 154 25.26 -12.28 7.80
CA VAL A 154 24.60 -13.52 8.24
C VAL A 154 23.69 -13.31 9.47
N SER A 155 23.84 -12.20 10.20
CA SER A 155 23.03 -11.92 11.39
C SER A 155 21.59 -11.47 11.12
N CYS A 156 21.24 -10.98 9.93
CA CYS A 156 19.88 -10.47 9.64
C CYS A 156 18.91 -11.50 9.04
N ARG A 157 19.36 -12.72 8.72
CA ARG A 157 18.62 -13.65 7.83
C ARG A 157 17.76 -14.71 8.53
N LYS A 158 17.59 -14.65 9.85
CA LYS A 158 16.97 -15.74 10.64
C LYS A 158 15.72 -15.38 11.43
N GLU A 159 15.30 -14.13 11.45
CA GLU A 159 14.12 -13.76 12.23
C GLU A 159 12.85 -13.96 11.40
N ALA A 160 11.89 -14.69 11.97
CA ALA A 160 10.55 -14.75 11.41
C ALA A 160 10.03 -13.32 11.24
N ARG A 161 9.53 -12.99 10.04
CA ARG A 161 9.01 -11.64 9.72
C ARG A 161 8.00 -11.22 10.79
N SER A 162 8.15 -10.02 11.33
CA SER A 162 7.16 -9.47 12.25
C SER A 162 5.83 -9.24 11.53
N ILE A 163 4.73 -9.22 12.27
CA ILE A 163 3.41 -9.00 11.66
C ILE A 163 3.34 -7.62 10.99
N ASP A 164 3.99 -6.60 11.57
CA ASP A 164 4.09 -5.28 10.96
C ASP A 164 4.90 -5.26 9.65
N GLN A 165 5.95 -6.08 9.56
CA GLN A 165 6.70 -6.26 8.31
C GLN A 165 5.87 -6.97 7.25
N LEU A 166 5.06 -7.97 7.63
CA LEU A 166 4.14 -8.65 6.71
C LEU A 166 3.07 -7.70 6.18
N ARG A 167 2.46 -6.88 7.05
CA ARG A 167 1.49 -5.86 6.63
C ARG A 167 2.11 -4.86 5.66
N ALA A 168 3.30 -4.34 5.97
CA ALA A 168 4.01 -3.42 5.09
C ALA A 168 4.38 -4.04 3.73
N LEU A 169 4.90 -5.27 3.72
CA LEU A 169 5.22 -6.02 2.51
C LEU A 169 3.98 -6.22 1.62
N LEU A 170 2.85 -6.62 2.22
CA LEU A 170 1.59 -6.79 1.52
C LEU A 170 1.04 -5.46 0.98
N GLY A 171 1.27 -4.36 1.69
CA GLY A 171 0.95 -3.02 1.21
C GLY A 171 1.75 -2.60 -0.03
N THR A 172 3.00 -3.06 -0.16
CA THR A 172 3.87 -2.72 -1.30
C THR A 172 3.61 -3.60 -2.53
N TYR A 173 3.52 -4.92 -2.36
CA TYR A 173 3.48 -5.87 -3.49
C TYR A 173 2.16 -6.64 -3.63
N CYS A 174 1.23 -6.54 -2.68
CA CYS A 174 -0.02 -7.29 -2.67
C CYS A 174 0.16 -8.79 -3.02
N THR A 175 1.09 -9.50 -2.36
CA THR A 175 1.35 -10.91 -2.70
C THR A 175 0.46 -11.89 -1.92
N ALA A 176 -0.27 -12.76 -2.64
CA ALA A 176 -1.17 -13.75 -2.02
C ALA A 176 -0.45 -14.72 -1.08
N SER A 177 0.80 -15.08 -1.38
CA SER A 177 1.61 -16.02 -0.59
C SER A 177 1.82 -15.58 0.87
N CYS A 178 1.83 -14.28 1.16
CA CYS A 178 2.03 -13.79 2.53
C CYS A 178 0.72 -13.56 3.29
N CYS A 179 -0.44 -13.72 2.63
CA CYS A 179 -1.75 -13.52 3.26
C CYS A 179 -2.08 -14.61 4.27
N GLU A 180 -1.74 -15.87 3.99
CA GLU A 180 -2.06 -17.00 4.89
C GLU A 180 -1.34 -16.87 6.23
N LEU A 181 -0.07 -16.44 6.20
CA LEU A 181 0.72 -16.17 7.40
C LEU A 181 0.16 -15.00 8.22
N LEU A 182 -0.31 -13.95 7.55
CA LEU A 182 -0.94 -12.81 8.21
C LEU A 182 -2.28 -13.19 8.83
N VAL A 183 -3.12 -13.97 8.14
CA VAL A 183 -4.42 -14.43 8.65
C VAL A 183 -4.25 -15.40 9.82
N ALA A 184 -3.25 -16.30 9.76
CA ALA A 184 -2.96 -17.22 10.84
C ALA A 184 -2.48 -16.52 12.13
N ASN A 185 -1.87 -15.33 12.00
CA ASN A 185 -1.31 -14.56 13.12
C ASN A 185 -1.97 -13.16 13.22
N SER A 186 -3.26 -13.06 12.89
CA SER A 186 -3.95 -11.77 12.86
C SER A 186 -4.01 -11.14 14.25
N GLU A 187 -3.56 -9.89 14.36
CA GLU A 187 -3.56 -9.12 15.62
C GLU A 187 -4.71 -8.11 15.63
N TYR A 188 -5.04 -7.54 14.46
CA TYR A 188 -6.12 -6.58 14.31
C TYR A 188 -7.24 -7.16 13.47
N SER A 189 -8.49 -6.79 13.78
CA SER A 189 -9.66 -7.16 12.96
C SER A 189 -9.57 -6.64 11.52
N SER A 190 -8.78 -5.59 11.28
CA SER A 190 -8.49 -5.03 9.96
C SER A 190 -7.59 -5.94 9.10
N ASP A 191 -6.87 -6.90 9.68
CA ASP A 191 -5.99 -7.81 8.93
C ASP A 191 -6.78 -8.70 7.96
N LEU A 192 -8.04 -9.02 8.28
CA LEU A 192 -8.95 -9.76 7.38
C LEU A 192 -9.23 -8.99 6.07
N LEU A 193 -9.25 -7.66 6.13
CA LEU A 193 -9.45 -6.82 4.95
C LEU A 193 -8.22 -6.84 4.03
N ILE A 194 -7.00 -6.97 4.58
CA ILE A 194 -5.78 -7.06 3.78
C ILE A 194 -5.88 -8.25 2.80
N SER A 195 -6.28 -9.42 3.29
CA SER A 195 -6.41 -10.61 2.43
C SER A 195 -7.40 -10.39 1.28
N TYR A 196 -8.52 -9.72 1.55
CA TYR A 196 -9.49 -9.36 0.52
C TYR A 196 -8.89 -8.38 -0.51
N LEU A 197 -8.25 -7.30 -0.06
CA LEU A 197 -7.63 -6.30 -0.93
C LEU A 197 -6.53 -6.90 -1.82
N VAL A 198 -5.72 -7.81 -1.28
CA VAL A 198 -4.68 -8.51 -2.03
C VAL A 198 -5.29 -9.37 -3.13
N ARG A 199 -6.35 -10.14 -2.85
CA ARG A 199 -7.03 -10.95 -3.86
C ARG A 199 -7.66 -10.12 -4.97
N VAL A 200 -8.23 -8.96 -4.64
CA VAL A 200 -8.79 -8.03 -5.65
C VAL A 200 -7.68 -7.46 -6.54
N ASN A 201 -6.56 -7.02 -5.96
CA ASN A 201 -5.43 -6.50 -6.74
C ASN A 201 -4.80 -7.58 -7.64
N GLU A 202 -4.69 -8.83 -7.16
CA GLU A 202 -4.17 -9.94 -7.95
C GLU A 202 -5.13 -10.35 -9.08
N LEU A 203 -6.45 -10.27 -8.87
CA LEU A 203 -7.42 -10.41 -9.94
C LEU A 203 -7.28 -9.28 -10.97
N SER A 204 -7.16 -8.03 -10.52
CA SER A 204 -6.96 -6.88 -11.41
C SER A 204 -5.68 -7.03 -12.24
N ARG A 205 -4.58 -7.45 -11.62
CA ARG A 205 -3.31 -7.69 -12.30
C ARG A 205 -3.43 -8.79 -13.35
N ARG A 206 -4.06 -9.91 -13.01
CA ARG A 206 -4.33 -11.01 -13.97
C ARG A 206 -5.21 -10.57 -15.13
N ILE A 207 -6.22 -9.73 -14.89
CA ILE A 207 -7.03 -9.13 -15.96
C ILE A 207 -6.13 -8.30 -16.87
N CYS A 208 -5.34 -7.38 -16.32
CA CYS A 208 -4.43 -6.53 -17.10
C CYS A 208 -3.38 -7.34 -17.88
N ASP A 209 -2.85 -8.43 -17.32
CA ASP A 209 -1.88 -9.30 -18.01
C ASP A 209 -2.54 -10.14 -19.10
N THR A 210 -3.76 -10.62 -18.87
CA THR A 210 -4.52 -11.45 -19.84
C THR A 210 -5.00 -10.63 -21.03
N PHE A 211 -5.38 -9.37 -20.79
CA PHE A 211 -5.93 -8.45 -21.80
C PHE A 211 -4.97 -7.30 -22.12
N GLY A 212 -3.67 -7.49 -21.86
CA GLY A 212 -2.64 -6.46 -21.99
C GLY A 212 -2.63 -5.81 -23.38
N TYR A 213 -2.30 -4.51 -23.41
CA TYR A 213 -2.34 -3.65 -24.59
C TYR A 213 -1.21 -3.92 -25.63
N ASP A 214 -0.20 -4.73 -25.31
CA ASP A 214 1.03 -4.83 -26.10
C ASP A 214 1.01 -5.84 -27.26
N ASP A 215 0.00 -6.73 -27.36
CA ASP A 215 -0.05 -7.80 -28.38
C ASP A 215 -1.18 -7.61 -29.42
N LEU A 216 -1.41 -6.36 -29.85
CA LEU A 216 -2.44 -6.06 -30.86
C LEU A 216 -2.11 -6.56 -32.29
N GLU A 217 -0.87 -6.99 -32.57
CA GLU A 217 -0.47 -7.31 -33.94
C GLU A 217 -0.29 -8.81 -34.25
N ASN A 218 -0.37 -9.74 -33.28
CA ASN A 218 0.16 -11.10 -33.54
C ASN A 218 -0.68 -12.32 -33.11
N SER A 219 -2.02 -12.25 -32.96
CA SER A 219 -2.76 -13.44 -32.46
C SER A 219 -4.17 -13.67 -33.04
N GLY A 220 -4.30 -13.65 -34.36
CA GLY A 220 -5.59 -13.64 -35.09
C GLY A 220 -6.51 -14.88 -35.04
N MET A 221 -6.42 -15.83 -34.09
CA MET A 221 -7.46 -16.89 -33.92
C MET A 221 -7.35 -17.63 -32.57
N ARG A 222 -6.14 -17.85 -32.06
CA ARG A 222 -5.91 -18.59 -30.79
C ARG A 222 -6.18 -17.71 -29.55
N SER A 223 -6.14 -16.40 -29.74
CA SER A 223 -6.34 -15.38 -28.71
C SER A 223 -7.80 -15.25 -28.30
N GLU A 224 -8.76 -15.36 -29.23
CA GLU A 224 -10.20 -15.19 -28.92
C GLU A 224 -10.75 -16.28 -28.01
N PHE A 225 -10.42 -17.55 -28.25
CA PHE A 225 -10.90 -18.66 -27.40
C PHE A 225 -10.24 -18.66 -26.01
N VAL A 226 -8.94 -18.36 -25.95
CA VAL A 226 -8.21 -18.20 -24.68
C VAL A 226 -8.75 -16.98 -23.92
N SER A 227 -9.08 -15.90 -24.62
CA SER A 227 -9.71 -14.71 -24.06
C SER A 227 -11.12 -15.00 -23.54
N ALA A 228 -11.97 -15.73 -24.26
CA ALA A 228 -13.32 -16.06 -23.81
C ALA A 228 -13.35 -16.97 -22.58
N MET A 229 -12.51 -18.02 -22.55
CA MET A 229 -12.38 -18.89 -21.38
C MET A 229 -11.77 -18.16 -20.18
N ALA A 230 -10.74 -17.34 -20.41
CA ALA A 230 -10.15 -16.51 -19.37
C ALA A 230 -11.16 -15.49 -18.83
N LEU A 231 -11.94 -14.86 -19.72
CA LEU A 231 -12.97 -13.90 -19.35
C LEU A 231 -14.08 -14.54 -18.52
N GLN A 232 -14.55 -15.73 -18.88
CA GLN A 232 -15.51 -16.49 -18.06
C GLN A 232 -14.93 -16.86 -16.69
N THR A 233 -13.67 -17.28 -16.65
CA THR A 233 -12.98 -17.66 -15.40
C THR A 233 -12.82 -16.46 -14.47
N LEU A 234 -12.37 -15.32 -15.01
CA LEU A 234 -12.17 -14.07 -14.28
C LEU A 234 -13.51 -13.47 -13.82
N SER A 235 -14.57 -13.59 -14.63
CA SER A 235 -15.93 -13.18 -14.27
C SER A 235 -16.47 -14.00 -13.10
N ASN A 236 -16.34 -15.33 -13.17
CA ASN A 236 -16.71 -16.22 -12.07
C ASN A 236 -15.93 -15.89 -10.79
N GLU A 237 -14.62 -15.67 -10.89
CA GLU A 237 -13.80 -15.31 -9.73
C GLU A 237 -14.19 -13.95 -9.14
N SER A 238 -14.53 -12.97 -9.98
CA SER A 238 -15.06 -11.67 -9.55
C SER A 238 -16.38 -11.81 -8.77
N THR A 239 -17.28 -12.69 -9.22
CA THR A 239 -18.53 -12.98 -8.48
C THR A 239 -18.26 -13.65 -7.14
N LEU A 240 -17.36 -14.64 -7.10
CA LEU A 240 -16.97 -15.32 -5.86
C LEU A 240 -16.30 -14.37 -4.88
N LEU A 241 -15.47 -13.43 -5.34
CA LEU A 241 -14.87 -12.40 -4.51
C LEU A 241 -15.91 -11.42 -3.95
N LYS A 242 -16.91 -11.02 -4.75
CA LYS A 242 -18.03 -10.21 -4.28
C LYS A 242 -18.85 -10.91 -3.20
N ASP A 243 -19.01 -12.22 -3.30
CA ASP A 243 -19.75 -13.01 -2.32
C ASP A 243 -18.92 -13.29 -1.06
N ALA A 244 -17.60 -13.39 -1.19
CA ALA A 244 -16.64 -13.58 -0.10
C ALA A 244 -16.36 -12.31 0.72
N ILE A 245 -17.04 -11.19 0.47
CA ILE A 245 -16.89 -9.95 1.24
C ILE A 245 -17.23 -10.22 2.72
N PRO A 246 -16.26 -10.05 3.66
CA PRO A 246 -16.53 -10.16 5.09
C PRO A 246 -17.77 -9.35 5.53
N LEU A 247 -18.63 -9.95 6.35
CA LEU A 247 -19.89 -9.32 6.83
C LEU A 247 -19.65 -7.96 7.50
N THR A 248 -18.50 -7.78 8.16
CA THR A 248 -18.04 -6.53 8.77
C THR A 248 -17.85 -5.37 7.78
N LEU A 249 -17.64 -5.66 6.49
CA LEU A 249 -17.49 -4.67 5.42
C LEU A 249 -18.83 -4.36 4.72
N ARG A 250 -19.80 -5.29 4.77
CA ARG A 250 -21.09 -5.16 4.08
C ARG A 250 -22.02 -4.13 4.76
N ASP A 251 -21.93 -4.02 6.09
CA ASP A 251 -22.72 -3.07 6.90
C ASP A 251 -22.07 -1.70 7.10
N ASN A 252 -20.79 -1.57 6.77
CA ASN A 252 -20.03 -0.38 7.11
C ASN A 252 -20.18 0.69 6.01
N ARG A 253 -21.09 1.65 6.23
CA ARG A 253 -21.49 2.71 5.25
C ARG A 253 -20.32 3.43 4.55
N LYS A 254 -19.13 3.45 5.16
CA LYS A 254 -17.92 4.09 4.61
C LYS A 254 -17.24 3.26 3.51
N TYR A 255 -17.35 1.92 3.55
CA TYR A 255 -16.80 1.03 2.53
C TYR A 255 -17.64 0.96 1.26
N LYS A 256 -18.93 1.27 1.35
CA LYS A 256 -19.84 1.45 0.21
C LYS A 256 -19.40 2.52 -0.79
N LEU A 257 -18.40 3.35 -0.48
CA LEU A 257 -17.88 4.37 -1.40
C LEU A 257 -16.59 3.95 -2.14
N PHE A 258 -15.85 2.94 -1.63
CA PHE A 258 -14.54 2.56 -2.17
C PHE A 258 -14.57 1.16 -2.84
N ALA A 259 -15.23 0.19 -2.22
CA ALA A 259 -15.35 -1.17 -2.74
C ALA A 259 -16.17 -1.25 -4.05
N PRO A 260 -17.33 -0.58 -4.21
CA PRO A 260 -18.03 -0.62 -5.48
C PRO A 260 -17.31 0.16 -6.56
N THR A 261 -16.48 1.16 -6.27
CA THR A 261 -15.71 1.87 -7.30
C THR A 261 -14.67 0.95 -7.90
N LEU A 262 -13.87 0.25 -7.08
CA LEU A 262 -12.88 -0.73 -7.55
C LEU A 262 -13.52 -1.96 -8.21
N LEU A 263 -14.62 -2.49 -7.65
CA LEU A 263 -15.37 -3.61 -8.25
C LEU A 263 -16.16 -3.19 -9.49
N SER A 264 -16.61 -1.93 -9.58
CA SER A 264 -17.27 -1.38 -10.77
C SER A 264 -16.26 -1.06 -11.84
N GLU A 265 -15.05 -0.60 -11.51
CA GLU A 265 -13.97 -0.43 -12.47
C GLU A 265 -13.57 -1.81 -13.01
N ILE A 266 -13.35 -2.81 -12.16
CA ILE A 266 -13.08 -4.18 -12.59
C ILE A 266 -14.25 -4.74 -13.43
N ALA A 267 -15.50 -4.54 -13.01
CA ALA A 267 -16.67 -5.00 -13.78
C ALA A 267 -16.86 -4.22 -15.09
N ASN A 268 -16.54 -2.92 -15.12
CA ASN A 268 -16.57 -2.09 -16.33
C ASN A 268 -15.43 -2.49 -17.27
N PHE A 269 -14.24 -2.81 -16.75
CA PHE A 269 -13.13 -3.34 -17.54
C PHE A 269 -13.46 -4.71 -18.13
N VAL A 270 -14.06 -5.61 -17.34
CA VAL A 270 -14.54 -6.92 -17.82
C VAL A 270 -15.66 -6.73 -18.85
N SER A 271 -16.64 -5.85 -18.61
CA SER A 271 -17.73 -5.58 -19.54
C SER A 271 -17.27 -4.90 -20.84
N CYS A 272 -16.27 -4.02 -20.76
CA CYS A 272 -15.65 -3.38 -21.93
C CYS A 272 -14.80 -4.38 -22.75
N ALA A 273 -14.15 -5.33 -22.07
CA ALA A 273 -13.48 -6.47 -22.71
C ALA A 273 -14.50 -7.43 -23.36
N GLU A 274 -15.63 -7.72 -22.71
CA GLU A 274 -16.74 -8.50 -23.26
C GLU A 274 -17.30 -7.86 -24.54
N THR A 275 -17.55 -6.55 -24.53
CA THR A 275 -18.10 -5.85 -25.71
C THR A 275 -17.15 -5.91 -26.91
N ARG A 276 -15.84 -5.83 -26.67
CA ARG A 276 -14.82 -5.95 -27.73
C ARG A 276 -14.74 -7.37 -28.29
N ALA A 277 -14.78 -8.39 -27.44
CA ALA A 277 -14.74 -9.80 -27.85
C ALA A 277 -15.99 -10.25 -28.64
N THR A 278 -17.12 -9.55 -28.52
CA THR A 278 -18.35 -9.81 -29.30
C THR A 278 -18.47 -9.00 -30.59
N SER A 279 -17.51 -8.10 -30.86
CA SER A 279 -17.55 -7.16 -31.99
C SER A 279 -16.65 -7.53 -33.18
N THR A 280 -15.91 -8.64 -33.07
CA THR A 280 -15.19 -9.32 -34.17
C THR A 280 -15.99 -10.50 -34.71
#